data_AF-A0A7C5Y314-F1
#
_entry.id   AF-A0A7C5Y314-F1
#
_cell.length_a   1.000
_cell.length_b   1.000
_cell.length_c   1.000
_cell.angle_alpha   90.00
_cell.angle_beta   90.00
_cell.angle_gamma   90.00
#
_symmetry.space_group_name_H-M   'P 1'
#
loop_
_entity.id
_entity.type
_entity.pdbx_description
1 polymer ?
#
loop_
_entity_poly.entity_id
_entity_poly.type
_entity_poly.pdbx_seq_one_letter_code
_entity_poly.pdbx_strand_id
1 'polypeptide(L)'
;METLSKEEKTKILKALETDLEFRYAVMATLGFKEILDRLDRHEEHIKNILQEIKSLREEQIKIWEEIRSLRKEQISLRQEVAEISRKIDMLNRSLERLTLSLEEEAIDVIKHRLSGDLGVSIDLVSIVVDKKEIDIYGVSDDLCVIGETTVRLGKSLVERLERIIEYIRDRRPGLLRKRLIKVIYTFYATEDAKKLAIEKGVWIVRARGDITPRVIHEINL
;
A
#
# COMPACT_ATOMS: atom_id res chain seq x y z
N MET A 1 24.53 -84.48 19.53
CA MET A 1 23.33 -84.34 18.68
C MET A 1 23.35 -85.51 17.72
N GLU A 2 22.41 -86.44 17.84
CA GLU A 2 22.20 -87.45 16.81
C GLU A 2 21.78 -86.73 15.52
N THR A 3 22.46 -87.02 14.41
CA THR A 3 22.15 -86.43 13.11
C THR A 3 21.53 -87.48 12.21
N LEU A 4 20.52 -87.07 11.44
CA LEU A 4 19.87 -87.93 10.45
C LEU A 4 20.88 -88.51 9.45
N SER A 5 20.75 -89.80 9.16
CA SER A 5 21.44 -90.50 8.09
C SER A 5 21.04 -89.97 6.71
N LYS A 6 21.81 -90.32 5.67
CA LYS A 6 21.54 -89.91 4.29
C LYS A 6 20.19 -90.44 3.80
N GLU A 7 19.86 -91.68 4.15
CA GLU A 7 18.61 -92.34 3.74
C GLU A 7 17.37 -91.67 4.37
N GLU A 8 17.46 -91.28 5.65
CA GLU A 8 16.39 -90.56 6.36
C GLU A 8 16.15 -89.16 5.76
N LYS A 9 17.21 -88.42 5.45
CA LYS A 9 17.11 -87.10 4.77
C LYS A 9 16.42 -87.24 3.42
N THR A 10 16.79 -88.24 2.61
CA THR A 10 16.15 -88.50 1.31
C THR A 10 14.68 -88.87 1.47
N LYS A 11 14.32 -89.67 2.49
CA LYS A 11 12.93 -90.04 2.77
C LYS A 11 12.09 -88.83 3.17
N ILE A 12 12.62 -87.95 4.03
CA ILE A 12 11.94 -86.70 4.44
C ILE A 12 11.71 -85.78 3.24
N LEU A 13 12.73 -85.58 2.38
CA LEU A 13 12.58 -84.71 1.21
C LEU A 13 11.53 -85.25 0.22
N LYS A 14 11.55 -86.56 -0.06
CA LYS A 14 10.51 -87.19 -0.90
C LYS A 14 9.12 -87.05 -0.28
N ALA A 15 8.98 -87.27 1.02
CA ALA A 15 7.70 -87.09 1.71
C ALA A 15 7.23 -85.63 1.65
N LEU A 16 8.13 -84.66 1.83
CA LEU A 16 7.80 -83.26 1.61
C LEU A 16 7.31 -83.01 0.18
N GLU A 17 7.81 -83.68 -0.85
CA GLU A 17 7.37 -83.50 -2.25
C GLU A 17 6.07 -84.23 -2.62
N THR A 18 5.77 -85.38 -2.01
CA THR A 18 4.65 -86.24 -2.44
C THR A 18 3.51 -86.35 -1.42
N ASP A 19 3.79 -86.11 -0.14
CA ASP A 19 2.81 -86.21 0.95
C ASP A 19 2.40 -84.80 1.40
N LEU A 20 1.17 -84.44 1.03
CA LEU A 20 0.59 -83.13 1.32
C LEU A 20 0.38 -82.92 2.82
N GLU A 21 -0.09 -83.95 3.54
CA GLU A 21 -0.39 -83.87 4.97
C GLU A 21 0.90 -83.71 5.78
N PHE A 22 1.94 -84.50 5.45
CA PHE A 22 3.26 -84.37 6.06
C PHE A 22 3.91 -83.01 5.78
N ARG A 23 3.82 -82.51 4.54
CA ARG A 23 4.32 -81.17 4.18
C ARG A 23 3.65 -80.08 5.01
N TYR A 24 2.32 -80.11 5.13
CA TYR A 24 1.61 -79.10 5.94
C TYR A 24 1.93 -79.22 7.43
N ALA A 25 2.08 -80.43 7.97
CA ALA A 25 2.48 -80.64 9.37
C ALA A 25 3.90 -80.07 9.64
N VAL A 26 4.85 -80.31 8.73
CA VAL A 26 6.20 -79.72 8.81
C VAL A 26 6.15 -78.20 8.66
N MET A 27 5.36 -77.68 7.71
CA MET A 27 5.18 -76.23 7.55
C MET A 27 4.61 -75.56 8.79
N ALA A 28 3.61 -76.18 9.42
CA ALA A 28 3.02 -75.70 10.67
C ALA A 28 4.05 -75.71 11.80
N THR A 29 4.80 -76.81 11.96
CA THR A 29 5.83 -76.95 13.00
C THR A 29 6.97 -75.94 12.84
N LEU A 30 7.34 -75.62 11.60
CA LEU A 30 8.35 -74.62 11.27
C LEU A 30 7.82 -73.17 11.27
N GLY A 31 6.53 -72.96 11.56
CA GLY A 31 5.94 -71.63 11.65
C GLY A 31 5.64 -70.95 10.30
N PHE A 32 5.68 -71.67 9.16
CA PHE A 32 5.39 -71.10 7.85
C PHE A 32 3.96 -70.58 7.72
N LYS A 33 3.01 -71.15 8.47
CA LYS A 33 1.62 -70.66 8.50
C LYS A 33 1.55 -69.20 8.96
N GLU A 34 2.26 -68.86 10.03
CA GLU A 34 2.34 -67.48 10.57
C GLU A 34 2.92 -66.50 9.55
N ILE A 35 3.90 -66.96 8.76
CA ILE A 35 4.56 -66.17 7.71
C ILE A 35 3.59 -65.91 6.55
N LEU A 36 2.87 -66.93 6.09
CA LEU A 36 1.87 -66.79 5.03
C LEU A 36 0.74 -65.84 5.44
N ASP A 37 0.21 -66.00 6.65
CA ASP A 37 -0.84 -65.12 7.18
C ASP A 37 -0.37 -63.65 7.27
N ARG A 38 0.92 -63.42 7.55
CA ARG A 38 1.52 -62.07 7.53
C ARG A 38 1.67 -61.52 6.11
N LEU A 39 2.05 -62.36 5.15
CA LEU A 39 2.16 -61.98 3.74
C LEU A 39 0.80 -61.59 3.17
N ASP A 40 -0.25 -62.34 3.46
CA ASP A 40 -1.62 -62.02 3.04
C ASP A 40 -2.08 -60.67 3.62
N ARG A 41 -1.82 -60.43 4.91
CA ARG A 41 -2.10 -59.11 5.53
C ARG A 41 -1.30 -57.98 4.89
N HIS A 42 -0.04 -58.22 4.53
CA HIS A 42 0.79 -57.22 3.86
C HIS A 42 0.30 -56.95 2.43
N GLU A 43 -0.15 -57.97 1.70
CA GLU A 43 -0.73 -57.78 0.37
C GLU A 43 -1.97 -56.88 0.43
N GLU A 44 -2.83 -57.10 1.42
CA GLU A 44 -4.01 -56.26 1.64
C GLU A 44 -3.63 -54.82 2.01
N HIS A 45 -2.66 -54.62 2.90
CA HIS A 45 -2.14 -53.29 3.21
C HIS A 45 -1.57 -52.59 1.96
N ILE A 46 -0.84 -53.30 1.11
CA ILE A 46 -0.30 -52.76 -0.14
C ILE A 46 -1.43 -52.33 -1.08
N LYS A 47 -2.48 -53.13 -1.22
CA LYS A 47 -3.66 -52.77 -2.04
C LYS A 47 -4.31 -51.49 -1.54
N ASN A 48 -4.50 -51.36 -0.23
CA ASN A 48 -5.08 -50.16 0.37
C ASN A 48 -4.20 -48.92 0.15
N ILE A 49 -2.88 -49.03 0.35
CA ILE A 49 -1.93 -47.95 0.07
C ILE A 49 -1.98 -47.53 -1.40
N LEU A 50 -2.06 -48.47 -2.34
CA LEU A 50 -2.15 -48.14 -3.76
C LEU A 50 -3.44 -47.40 -4.12
N GLN A 51 -4.55 -47.73 -3.46
CA GLN A 51 -5.82 -47.01 -3.63
C GLN A 51 -5.72 -45.58 -3.08
N GLU A 52 -5.14 -45.39 -1.90
CA GLU A 52 -4.91 -44.05 -1.33
C GLU A 52 -3.99 -43.21 -2.22
N ILE A 53 -2.88 -43.78 -2.71
CA ILE A 53 -1.97 -43.10 -3.65
C ILE A 53 -2.71 -42.68 -4.92
N LYS A 54 -3.61 -43.51 -5.44
CA LYS A 54 -4.41 -43.16 -6.62
C LYS A 54 -5.35 -41.98 -6.32
N SER A 55 -6.06 -42.00 -5.19
CA SER A 55 -6.94 -40.89 -4.78
C SER A 55 -6.16 -39.59 -4.61
N LEU A 56 -5.00 -39.63 -3.95
CA LEU A 56 -4.14 -38.46 -3.75
C LEU A 56 -3.64 -37.87 -5.08
N ARG A 57 -3.36 -38.71 -6.08
CA ARG A 57 -3.00 -38.24 -7.42
C ARG A 57 -4.16 -37.53 -8.12
N GLU A 58 -5.37 -38.04 -7.97
CA GLU A 58 -6.58 -37.41 -8.53
C GLU A 58 -6.85 -36.04 -7.86
N GLU A 59 -6.67 -35.94 -6.54
CA GLU A 59 -6.77 -34.66 -5.83
C GLU A 59 -5.67 -33.67 -6.23
N GLN A 60 -4.42 -34.14 -6.39
CA GLN A 60 -3.33 -33.28 -6.88
C GLN A 60 -3.63 -32.68 -8.25
N ILE A 61 -4.22 -33.44 -9.18
CA ILE A 61 -4.58 -32.94 -10.50
C ILE A 61 -5.59 -31.79 -10.39
N LYS A 62 -6.63 -31.93 -9.55
CA LYS A 62 -7.62 -30.88 -9.31
C LYS A 62 -6.98 -29.61 -8.72
N ILE A 63 -6.08 -29.77 -7.74
CA ILE A 63 -5.33 -28.66 -7.15
C ILE A 63 -4.50 -27.93 -8.22
N TRP A 64 -3.85 -28.66 -9.12
CA TRP A 64 -3.07 -28.04 -10.20
C TRP A 64 -3.93 -27.25 -11.20
N GLU A 65 -5.17 -27.69 -11.44
CA GLU A 65 -6.13 -26.96 -12.27
C GLU A 65 -6.58 -25.66 -11.60
N GLU A 66 -6.90 -25.70 -10.30
CA GLU A 66 -7.24 -24.52 -9.50
C GLU A 66 -6.08 -23.51 -9.46
N ILE A 67 -4.85 -23.96 -9.19
CA ILE A 67 -3.65 -23.11 -9.22
C ILE A 67 -3.48 -22.45 -10.60
N ARG A 68 -3.76 -23.18 -11.68
CA ARG A 68 -3.68 -22.63 -13.04
C ARG A 68 -4.74 -21.55 -13.27
N SER A 69 -5.97 -21.73 -12.77
CA SER A 69 -7.02 -20.71 -12.84
C SER A 69 -6.63 -19.46 -12.05
N LEU A 70 -6.21 -19.64 -10.81
CA LEU A 70 -5.77 -18.55 -9.94
C LEU A 70 -4.61 -17.74 -10.55
N ARG A 71 -3.66 -18.40 -11.21
CA ARG A 71 -2.57 -17.71 -11.93
C ARG A 71 -3.08 -16.85 -13.08
N LYS A 72 -4.10 -17.30 -13.82
CA LYS A 72 -4.70 -16.50 -14.91
C LYS A 72 -5.41 -15.26 -14.36
N GLU A 73 -6.21 -15.44 -13.32
CA GLU A 73 -6.88 -14.32 -12.64
C GLU A 73 -5.87 -13.32 -12.07
N GLN A 74 -4.79 -13.80 -11.44
CA GLN A 74 -3.73 -12.94 -10.93
C GLN A 74 -3.06 -12.10 -12.03
N ILE A 75 -2.87 -12.65 -13.24
CA ILE A 75 -2.33 -11.89 -14.38
C ILE A 75 -3.31 -10.80 -14.83
N SER A 76 -4.61 -11.10 -14.91
CA SER A 76 -5.66 -10.11 -15.25
C SER A 76 -5.67 -8.96 -14.25
N LEU A 77 -5.70 -9.27 -12.96
CA LEU A 77 -5.68 -8.26 -11.89
C LEU A 77 -4.43 -7.38 -11.95
N ARG A 78 -3.26 -7.95 -12.26
CA ARG A 78 -2.04 -7.16 -12.44
C ARG A 78 -2.14 -6.18 -13.62
N GLN A 79 -2.81 -6.56 -14.70
CA GLN A 79 -3.03 -5.68 -15.85
C GLN A 79 -3.98 -4.54 -15.51
N GLU A 80 -5.09 -4.83 -14.82
CA GLU A 80 -6.05 -3.82 -14.37
C GLU A 80 -5.40 -2.81 -13.42
N VAL A 81 -4.63 -3.29 -12.43
CA VAL A 81 -3.87 -2.42 -11.52
C VAL A 81 -2.89 -1.53 -12.29
N ALA A 82 -2.18 -2.07 -13.27
CA ALA A 82 -1.27 -1.27 -14.10
C ALA A 82 -2.00 -0.19 -14.90
N GLU A 83 -3.20 -0.47 -15.41
CA GLU A 83 -4.01 0.52 -16.11
C GLU A 83 -4.51 1.62 -15.16
N ILE A 84 -4.95 1.24 -13.96
CA ILE A 84 -5.35 2.20 -12.92
C ILE A 84 -4.19 3.12 -12.57
N SER A 85 -2.98 2.58 -12.36
CA SER A 85 -1.80 3.39 -12.07
C SER A 85 -1.52 4.41 -13.17
N ARG A 86 -1.60 4.02 -14.46
CA ARG A 86 -1.42 4.98 -15.56
C ARG A 86 -2.48 6.08 -15.58
N LYS A 87 -3.74 5.75 -15.27
CA LYS A 87 -4.83 6.74 -15.18
C LYS A 87 -4.59 7.71 -14.03
N ILE A 88 -4.12 7.22 -12.88
CA ILE A 88 -3.73 8.06 -11.74
C ILE A 88 -2.60 9.01 -12.11
N ASP A 89 -1.55 8.53 -12.80
CA ASP A 89 -0.44 9.37 -13.25
C ASP A 89 -0.91 10.49 -14.20
N MET A 90 -1.82 10.18 -15.12
CA MET A 90 -2.42 11.19 -16.01
C MET A 90 -3.27 12.21 -15.25
N LEU A 91 -4.03 11.76 -14.26
CA LEU A 91 -4.82 12.64 -13.38
C LEU A 91 -3.91 13.56 -12.58
N ASN A 92 -2.83 13.05 -11.98
CA ASN A 92 -1.86 13.83 -11.22
C ASN A 92 -1.22 14.92 -12.08
N ARG A 93 -0.76 14.60 -13.30
CA ARG A 93 -0.21 15.61 -14.23
C ARG A 93 -1.24 16.67 -14.62
N SER A 94 -2.49 16.27 -14.78
CA SER A 94 -3.58 17.22 -15.11
C SER A 94 -3.88 18.14 -13.93
N LEU A 95 -3.87 17.60 -12.70
CA LEU A 95 -4.01 18.39 -11.47
C LEU A 95 -2.83 19.34 -11.28
N GLU A 96 -1.59 18.90 -11.48
CA GLU A 96 -0.38 19.73 -11.39
C GLU A 96 -0.46 20.96 -12.32
N ARG A 97 -0.93 20.76 -13.56
CA ARG A 97 -1.13 21.86 -14.52
C ARG A 97 -2.22 22.85 -14.07
N LEU A 98 -3.28 22.37 -13.42
CA LEU A 98 -4.34 23.23 -12.89
C LEU A 98 -3.87 24.00 -11.66
N THR A 99 -3.06 23.40 -10.78
CA THR A 99 -2.50 24.08 -9.61
C THR A 99 -1.50 25.17 -9.99
N LEU A 100 -0.60 24.92 -10.96
CA LEU A 100 0.31 25.96 -11.48
C LEU A 100 -0.46 27.18 -12.02
N SER A 101 -1.56 26.95 -12.75
CA SER A 101 -2.41 28.03 -13.25
C SER A 101 -3.06 28.85 -12.14
N LEU A 102 -3.38 28.24 -10.99
CA LEU A 102 -3.98 28.95 -9.86
C LEU A 102 -2.95 29.82 -9.14
N GLU A 103 -1.73 29.30 -8.96
CA GLU A 103 -0.61 30.03 -8.35
C GLU A 103 -0.17 31.21 -9.21
N GLU A 104 -0.06 31.03 -10.53
CA GLU A 104 0.26 32.10 -11.47
C GLU A 104 -0.78 33.23 -11.41
N GLU A 105 -2.08 32.89 -11.42
CA GLU A 105 -3.17 33.87 -11.29
C GLU A 105 -3.14 34.55 -9.91
N ALA A 106 -2.90 33.78 -8.84
CA ALA A 106 -2.77 34.32 -7.50
C ALA A 106 -1.63 35.33 -7.40
N ILE A 107 -0.45 34.99 -7.93
CA ILE A 107 0.72 35.85 -7.94
C ILE A 107 0.42 37.14 -8.71
N ASP A 108 -0.14 37.06 -9.91
CA ASP A 108 -0.45 38.23 -10.73
C ASP A 108 -1.46 39.17 -10.03
N VAL A 109 -2.57 38.61 -9.53
CA VAL A 109 -3.60 39.36 -8.81
C VAL A 109 -3.02 40.03 -7.57
N ILE A 110 -2.26 39.29 -6.74
CA ILE A 110 -1.71 39.83 -5.49
C ILE A 110 -0.66 40.90 -5.79
N LYS A 111 0.27 40.68 -6.73
CA LYS A 111 1.27 41.68 -7.15
C LYS A 111 0.59 42.96 -7.61
N HIS A 112 -0.41 42.85 -8.48
CA HIS A 112 -1.14 44.01 -8.99
C HIS A 112 -1.85 44.78 -7.87
N ARG A 113 -2.54 44.07 -6.96
CA ARG A 113 -3.25 44.68 -5.81
C ARG A 113 -2.28 45.35 -4.83
N LEU A 114 -1.12 44.75 -4.54
CA LEU A 114 -0.12 45.35 -3.65
C LEU A 114 0.54 46.58 -4.29
N SER A 115 0.87 46.52 -5.58
CA SER A 115 1.42 47.66 -6.30
C SER A 115 0.41 48.81 -6.40
N GLY A 116 -0.85 48.51 -6.72
CA GLY A 116 -1.89 49.52 -6.90
C GLY A 116 -2.36 50.16 -5.60
N ASP A 117 -2.57 49.36 -4.55
CA ASP A 117 -3.14 49.86 -3.30
C ASP A 117 -2.09 50.40 -2.31
N LEU A 118 -0.86 49.85 -2.34
CA LEU A 118 0.20 50.18 -1.36
C LEU A 118 1.45 50.78 -2.00
N GLY A 119 1.55 50.81 -3.33
CA GLY A 119 2.76 51.26 -4.03
C GLY A 119 3.97 50.33 -3.82
N VAL A 120 3.74 49.09 -3.38
CA VAL A 120 4.81 48.12 -3.09
C VAL A 120 4.97 47.15 -4.25
N SER A 121 6.17 47.12 -4.83
CA SER A 121 6.58 46.06 -5.75
C SER A 121 7.21 44.92 -4.96
N ILE A 122 6.67 43.71 -5.12
CA ILE A 122 7.14 42.52 -4.44
C ILE A 122 7.18 41.35 -5.41
N ASP A 123 8.26 40.60 -5.40
CA ASP A 123 8.34 39.32 -6.13
C ASP A 123 7.80 38.20 -5.25
N LEU A 124 6.74 37.55 -5.74
CA LEU A 124 6.08 36.43 -5.08
C LEU A 124 6.51 35.13 -5.77
N VAL A 125 6.88 34.15 -4.97
CA VAL A 125 7.32 32.82 -5.39
C VAL A 125 6.80 31.76 -4.42
N SER A 126 6.69 30.51 -4.89
CA SER A 126 6.50 29.36 -4.01
C SER A 126 7.83 28.98 -3.35
N ILE A 127 7.79 28.65 -2.05
CA ILE A 127 8.96 28.19 -1.30
C ILE A 127 8.64 26.95 -0.48
N VAL A 128 9.67 26.14 -0.22
CA VAL A 128 9.59 24.98 0.69
C VAL A 128 10.38 25.26 1.96
N VAL A 129 9.69 25.26 3.10
CA VAL A 129 10.26 25.45 4.43
C VAL A 129 10.10 24.17 5.24
N ASP A 130 11.20 23.46 5.50
CA ASP A 130 11.22 22.24 6.31
C ASP A 130 10.17 21.19 5.85
N LYS A 131 10.13 20.94 4.54
CA LYS A 131 9.17 20.05 3.83
C LYS A 131 7.72 20.54 3.82
N LYS A 132 7.45 21.77 4.25
CA LYS A 132 6.14 22.44 4.11
C LYS A 132 6.20 23.41 2.94
N GLU A 133 5.25 23.27 2.04
CA GLU A 133 5.11 24.17 0.91
C GLU A 133 4.29 25.41 1.28
N ILE A 134 4.74 26.55 0.78
CA ILE A 134 4.12 27.86 0.92
C ILE A 134 3.97 28.41 -0.49
N ASP A 135 2.74 28.40 -0.99
CA ASP A 135 2.42 28.71 -2.37
C ASP A 135 2.76 30.17 -2.72
N ILE A 136 2.59 31.09 -1.76
CA ILE A 136 2.85 32.52 -1.94
C ILE A 136 3.79 33.02 -0.86
N TYR A 137 5.00 33.39 -1.26
CA TYR A 137 5.95 34.07 -0.39
C TYR A 137 6.67 35.20 -1.13
N GLY A 138 6.83 36.35 -0.48
CA GLY A 138 7.67 37.43 -0.99
C GLY A 138 8.04 38.43 0.09
N VAL A 139 9.11 39.18 -0.18
CA VAL A 139 9.63 40.20 0.74
C VAL A 139 9.96 41.48 -0.04
N SER A 140 9.60 42.62 0.53
CA SER A 140 10.00 43.95 0.07
C SER A 140 10.27 44.83 1.30
N ASP A 141 11.52 45.27 1.48
CA ASP A 141 11.99 46.00 2.65
C ASP A 141 11.57 45.37 4.00
N ASP A 142 10.66 46.03 4.72
CA ASP A 142 10.14 45.63 6.03
C ASP A 142 8.82 44.85 5.98
N LEU A 143 8.33 44.55 4.77
CA LEU A 143 7.09 43.84 4.50
C LEU A 143 7.39 42.43 3.96
N CYS A 144 6.72 41.43 4.52
CA CYS A 144 6.61 40.11 3.91
C CYS A 144 5.16 39.74 3.64
N VAL A 145 4.96 38.94 2.60
CA VAL A 145 3.68 38.36 2.21
C VAL A 145 3.83 36.85 2.33
N ILE A 146 2.90 36.20 3.03
CA ILE A 146 2.85 34.75 3.19
C ILE A 146 1.43 34.28 2.94
N GLY A 147 1.28 33.24 2.11
CA GLY A 147 -0.04 32.77 1.76
C GLY A 147 -0.12 31.39 1.12
N GLU A 148 -1.36 30.97 0.96
CA GLU A 148 -1.75 29.71 0.32
C GLU A 148 -2.73 29.99 -0.83
N THR A 149 -2.81 29.05 -1.76
CA THR A 149 -3.75 29.03 -2.87
C THR A 149 -4.68 27.83 -2.72
N THR A 150 -5.97 28.03 -2.97
CA THR A 150 -6.92 26.91 -2.97
C THR A 150 -8.15 27.21 -3.78
N VAL A 151 -8.68 26.22 -4.50
CA VAL A 151 -9.95 26.38 -5.23
C VAL A 151 -11.12 26.61 -4.27
N ARG A 152 -11.12 25.93 -3.11
CA ARG A 152 -12.20 26.01 -2.12
C ARG A 152 -11.64 26.13 -0.70
N LEU A 153 -11.83 27.29 -0.11
CA LEU A 153 -11.36 27.61 1.22
C LEU A 153 -12.36 27.22 2.31
N GLY A 154 -11.97 26.27 3.15
CA GLY A 154 -12.64 25.91 4.40
C GLY A 154 -11.84 26.39 5.63
N LYS A 155 -12.47 26.32 6.82
CA LYS A 155 -11.88 26.78 8.09
C LYS A 155 -10.49 26.17 8.37
N SER A 156 -10.32 24.88 8.10
CA SER A 156 -9.08 24.13 8.36
C SER A 156 -7.86 24.64 7.59
N LEU A 157 -8.05 25.24 6.41
CA LEU A 157 -6.98 25.82 5.59
C LEU A 157 -6.56 27.19 6.11
N VAL A 158 -7.50 27.99 6.64
CA VAL A 158 -7.14 29.23 7.36
C VAL A 158 -6.30 28.89 8.59
N GLU A 159 -6.69 27.87 9.35
CA GLU A 159 -5.90 27.38 10.49
C GLU A 159 -4.54 26.79 10.06
N ARG A 160 -4.46 26.18 8.86
CA ARG A 160 -3.20 25.67 8.32
C ARG A 160 -2.21 26.81 8.08
N LEU A 161 -2.66 27.89 7.41
CA LEU A 161 -1.82 29.06 7.16
C LEU A 161 -1.29 29.64 8.48
N GLU A 162 -2.14 29.79 9.50
CA GLU A 162 -1.70 30.25 10.82
C GLU A 162 -0.65 29.32 11.44
N ARG A 163 -0.86 28.00 11.40
CA ARG A 163 0.14 27.01 11.90
C ARG A 163 1.46 27.10 11.15
N ILE A 164 1.45 27.40 9.85
CA ILE A 164 2.66 27.59 9.05
C ILE A 164 3.38 28.86 9.48
N ILE A 165 2.66 29.98 9.65
CA ILE A 165 3.24 31.25 10.07
C ILE A 165 3.81 31.15 11.49
N GLU A 166 3.10 30.52 12.42
CA GLU A 166 3.59 30.24 13.78
C GLU A 166 4.87 29.40 13.73
N TYR A 167 4.88 28.34 12.92
CA TYR A 167 6.06 27.51 12.74
C TYR A 167 7.26 28.29 12.19
N ILE A 168 7.04 29.16 11.21
CA ILE A 168 8.10 30.04 10.67
C ILE A 168 8.59 30.98 11.76
N ARG A 169 7.69 31.58 12.55
CA ARG A 169 8.05 32.47 13.66
C ARG A 169 8.97 31.77 14.65
N ASP A 170 8.65 30.53 15.01
CA ASP A 170 9.40 29.78 16.03
C ASP A 170 10.71 29.17 15.51
N ARG A 171 10.73 28.72 14.25
CA ARG A 171 11.84 27.91 13.71
C ARG A 171 12.68 28.63 12.66
N ARG A 172 12.10 29.56 11.93
CA ARG A 172 12.70 30.27 10.79
C ARG A 172 12.36 31.77 10.80
N PRO A 173 12.58 32.51 11.91
CA PRO A 173 12.13 33.90 12.05
C PRO A 173 12.71 34.84 10.98
N GLY A 174 13.87 34.50 10.39
CA GLY A 174 14.49 35.28 9.31
C GLY A 174 13.67 35.38 8.02
N LEU A 175 12.66 34.52 7.83
CA LEU A 175 11.69 34.60 6.73
C LEU A 175 10.56 35.60 7.00
N LEU A 176 10.42 36.08 8.23
CA LEU A 176 9.45 37.12 8.57
C LEU A 176 10.09 38.51 8.49
N ARG A 177 9.23 39.51 8.36
CA ARG A 177 9.58 40.92 8.43
C ARG A 177 8.66 41.62 9.44
N LYS A 178 9.00 42.87 9.78
CA LYS A 178 8.26 43.65 10.79
C LYS A 178 6.80 43.80 10.43
N ARG A 179 6.47 43.84 9.14
CA ARG A 179 5.11 43.89 8.62
C ARG A 179 4.82 42.60 7.87
N LEU A 180 3.72 41.95 8.18
CA LEU A 180 3.27 40.72 7.52
C LEU A 180 1.87 40.91 6.93
N ILE A 181 1.72 40.54 5.66
CA ILE A 181 0.41 40.30 5.04
C ILE A 181 0.21 38.80 4.94
N LYS A 182 -0.87 38.32 5.56
CA LYS A 182 -1.32 36.93 5.43
C LYS A 182 -2.36 36.88 4.31
N VAL A 183 -2.16 36.05 3.30
CA VAL A 183 -3.05 36.02 2.12
C VAL A 183 -3.50 34.60 1.79
N ILE A 184 -4.76 34.46 1.38
CA ILE A 184 -5.25 33.23 0.75
C ILE A 184 -5.94 33.60 -0.55
N TYR A 185 -5.42 33.09 -1.68
CA TYR A 185 -6.09 33.21 -2.97
C TYR A 185 -7.07 32.05 -3.16
N THR A 186 -8.35 32.35 -3.43
CA THR A 186 -9.36 31.30 -3.62
C THR A 186 -10.53 31.70 -4.51
N PHE A 187 -11.15 30.73 -5.19
CA PHE A 187 -12.39 30.99 -5.94
C PHE A 187 -13.63 31.04 -5.06
N TYR A 188 -13.65 30.27 -3.96
CA TYR A 188 -14.78 30.20 -3.05
C TYR A 188 -14.33 30.00 -1.61
N ALA A 189 -14.89 30.79 -0.69
CA ALA A 189 -14.69 30.64 0.74
C ALA A 189 -16.01 30.34 1.46
N THR A 190 -16.00 29.35 2.36
CA THR A 190 -17.15 29.08 3.25
C THR A 190 -17.33 30.23 4.25
N GLU A 191 -18.54 30.38 4.79
CA GLU A 191 -18.83 31.48 5.72
C GLU A 191 -17.99 31.41 7.01
N ASP A 192 -17.76 30.20 7.53
CA ASP A 192 -16.90 30.01 8.70
C ASP A 192 -15.44 30.35 8.41
N ALA A 193 -14.96 30.07 7.18
CA ALA A 193 -13.61 30.46 6.78
C ALA A 193 -13.48 31.98 6.68
N LYS A 194 -14.50 32.68 6.15
CA LYS A 194 -14.51 34.16 6.13
C LYS A 194 -14.48 34.75 7.53
N LYS A 195 -15.33 34.26 8.44
CA LYS A 195 -15.38 34.72 9.83
C LYS A 195 -14.03 34.52 10.53
N LEU A 196 -13.44 33.34 10.40
CA LEU A 196 -12.13 33.05 10.98
C LEU A 196 -11.03 33.89 10.34
N ALA A 197 -11.05 34.07 9.02
CA ALA A 197 -10.05 34.90 8.35
C ALA A 197 -10.13 36.36 8.81
N ILE A 198 -11.33 36.91 9.00
CA ILE A 198 -11.51 38.24 9.58
C ILE A 198 -10.94 38.28 11.01
N GLU A 199 -11.24 37.30 11.85
CA GLU A 199 -10.70 37.20 13.22
C GLU A 199 -9.16 37.14 13.24
N LYS A 200 -8.55 36.40 12.32
CA LYS A 200 -7.09 36.20 12.23
C LYS A 200 -6.36 37.25 11.39
N GLY A 201 -7.09 38.20 10.80
CA GLY A 201 -6.57 39.21 9.87
C GLY A 201 -5.97 38.60 8.60
N VAL A 202 -6.55 37.52 8.09
CA VAL A 202 -6.16 36.88 6.83
C VAL A 202 -6.92 37.53 5.67
N TRP A 203 -6.18 38.01 4.68
CA TRP A 203 -6.72 38.56 3.45
C TRP A 203 -7.11 37.45 2.49
N ILE A 204 -8.40 37.24 2.30
CA ILE A 204 -8.93 36.32 1.30
C ILE A 204 -9.21 37.13 0.04
N VAL A 205 -8.54 36.77 -1.06
CA VAL A 205 -8.63 37.47 -2.34
C VAL A 205 -8.96 36.51 -3.47
N ARG A 206 -9.62 37.02 -4.50
CA ARG A 206 -9.89 36.35 -5.77
C ARG A 206 -9.71 37.32 -6.92
N ALA A 207 -9.66 36.84 -8.15
CA ALA A 207 -9.54 37.70 -9.34
C ALA A 207 -10.54 38.88 -9.39
N ARG A 208 -11.76 38.68 -8.86
CA ARG A 208 -12.82 39.71 -8.86
C ARG A 208 -12.77 40.68 -7.67
N GLY A 209 -11.78 40.56 -6.78
CA GLY A 209 -11.60 41.44 -5.63
C GLY A 209 -11.56 40.71 -4.30
N ASP A 210 -11.71 41.48 -3.22
CA ASP A 210 -11.49 41.00 -1.86
C ASP A 210 -12.74 40.31 -1.29
N ILE A 211 -12.54 39.16 -0.64
CA ILE A 211 -13.58 38.47 0.15
C ILE A 211 -13.52 38.93 1.61
N THR A 212 -12.31 39.13 2.14
CA THR A 212 -12.07 39.73 3.47
C THR A 212 -11.10 40.90 3.32
N PRO A 213 -11.10 41.87 4.25
CA PRO A 213 -10.20 43.00 4.17
C PRO A 213 -8.74 42.57 4.33
N ARG A 214 -7.83 43.29 3.66
CA ARG A 214 -6.40 43.12 3.87
C ARG A 214 -5.98 43.76 5.19
N VAL A 215 -5.18 43.01 5.96
CA VAL A 215 -4.60 43.47 7.23
C VAL A 215 -3.08 43.37 7.16
N ILE A 216 -2.39 44.41 7.62
CA ILE A 216 -0.94 44.42 7.78
C ILE A 216 -0.65 44.21 9.26
N HIS A 217 -0.05 43.07 9.61
CA HIS A 217 0.29 42.69 10.97
C HIS A 217 1.68 43.21 11.32
N GLU A 218 1.81 43.88 12.46
CA GLU A 218 3.12 44.19 13.03
C GLU A 218 3.64 42.99 13.82
N ILE A 219 4.82 42.49 13.45
CA ILE A 219 5.50 41.37 14.10
C ILE A 219 6.65 41.93 14.94
N ASN A 220 6.61 41.62 16.22
CA ASN A 220 7.79 41.76 17.09
C ASN A 220 8.74 40.60 16.75
N LEU A 221 9.78 40.91 15.98
CA LEU A 221 10.86 39.99 15.60
C LEU A 221 11.94 39.94 16.67
#